data_AF-A0AAD5UDV6-F1
#
_entry.id   AF-A0AAD5UDV6-F1
#
_cell.length_a   1.000
_cell.length_b   1.000
_cell.length_c   1.000
_cell.angle_alpha   90.00
_cell.angle_beta   90.00
_cell.angle_gamma   90.00
#
_symmetry.space_group_name_H-M   'P 1'
#
loop_
_entity.id
_entity.type
_entity.pdbx_description
1 polymer ?
#
loop_
_entity_poly.entity_id
_entity_poly.type
_entity_poly.pdbx_seq_one_letter_code
_entity_poly.pdbx_strand_id
1 'polypeptide(L)'
;MTKQDLTADLKTINSKILAADSAPLPAVTLADGTKVQTGTVATMLVNIAKYNSGDQTVANELSASVPTLIKVGLFDLFPPDEWISGNNPGRSLVGKEAKKYL
;
A
#
# COMPACT_ATOMS: atom_id res chain seq x y z
N MET A 1 12.69 -7.46 7.82
CA MET A 1 13.06 -6.29 6.99
C MET A 1 13.07 -5.06 7.87
N THR A 2 14.16 -4.28 7.84
CA THR A 2 14.32 -3.04 8.63
C THR A 2 13.54 -1.89 7.96
N LYS A 3 13.16 -0.86 8.72
CA LYS A 3 12.35 0.31 8.27
C LYS A 3 12.89 1.03 7.02
N GLN A 4 14.15 0.83 6.65
CA GLN A 4 14.80 1.49 5.52
C GLN A 4 14.52 0.80 4.17
N ASP A 5 14.26 -0.52 4.17
CA ASP A 5 13.96 -1.32 2.95
C ASP A 5 12.58 -0.99 2.36
N LEU A 6 11.55 -0.86 3.21
CA LEU A 6 10.16 -0.68 2.79
C LEU A 6 9.93 0.59 1.94
N THR A 7 10.69 1.65 2.20
CA THR A 7 10.50 2.96 1.53
C THR A 7 11.08 2.99 0.11
N ALA A 8 12.20 2.29 -0.12
CA ALA A 8 12.82 2.21 -1.44
C ALA A 8 11.96 1.38 -2.41
N ASP A 9 11.36 0.30 -1.90
CA ASP A 9 10.42 -0.53 -2.67
C ASP A 9 9.16 0.24 -3.04
N LEU A 10 8.59 1.03 -2.11
CA LEU A 10 7.37 1.79 -2.39
C LEU A 10 7.56 2.90 -3.43
N LYS A 11 8.73 3.52 -3.53
CA LYS A 11 8.99 4.50 -4.60
C LYS A 11 8.87 3.85 -5.98
N THR A 12 9.47 2.67 -6.14
CA THR A 12 9.43 1.90 -7.39
C THR A 12 8.02 1.39 -7.69
N ILE A 13 7.35 0.82 -6.68
CA ILE A 13 5.97 0.33 -6.78
C ILE A 13 5.03 1.48 -7.20
N ASN A 14 5.09 2.60 -6.50
CA ASN A 14 4.16 3.71 -6.73
C ASN A 14 4.42 4.41 -8.07
N SER A 15 5.64 4.37 -8.61
CA SER A 15 5.91 4.95 -9.92
C SER A 15 5.22 4.19 -11.06
N LYS A 16 4.74 2.95 -10.85
CA LYS A 16 4.04 2.16 -11.88
C LYS A 16 2.70 2.74 -12.32
N ILE A 17 2.11 3.65 -11.56
CA ILE A 17 0.84 4.32 -11.93
C ILE A 17 1.07 5.63 -12.68
N LEU A 18 2.33 6.05 -12.85
CA LEU A 18 2.68 7.28 -13.54
C LEU A 18 2.71 7.06 -15.06
N ALA A 19 2.42 8.12 -15.83
CA ALA A 19 2.71 8.12 -17.26
C ALA A 19 4.23 8.19 -17.48
N ALA A 20 4.71 7.68 -18.63
CA ALA A 20 6.13 7.51 -18.93
C ALA A 20 6.99 8.76 -18.68
N ASP A 21 6.46 9.95 -18.98
CA ASP A 21 7.17 11.23 -18.86
C ASP A 21 6.81 12.03 -17.60
N SER A 22 6.12 11.41 -16.64
CA SER A 22 5.76 12.08 -15.39
C SER A 22 6.96 12.17 -14.44
N ALA A 23 7.03 13.28 -13.70
CA ALA A 23 8.01 13.41 -12.63
C ALA A 23 7.78 12.34 -11.52
N PRO A 24 8.85 11.84 -10.86
CA PRO A 24 8.70 10.88 -9.77
C PRO A 24 7.84 11.41 -8.62
N LEU A 25 7.07 10.52 -8.01
CA LEU A 25 6.29 10.84 -6.82
C LEU A 25 7.23 11.22 -5.65
N PRO A 26 7.02 12.36 -4.98
CA PRO A 26 7.87 12.77 -3.88
C PRO A 26 7.65 11.89 -2.64
N ALA A 27 8.66 11.83 -1.77
CA ALA A 27 8.48 11.40 -0.40
C ALA A 27 8.18 12.63 0.47
N VAL A 28 7.27 12.49 1.44
CA VAL A 28 6.93 13.55 2.40
C VAL A 28 7.37 13.15 3.80
N THR A 29 7.77 14.14 4.60
CA THR A 29 8.05 13.97 6.03
C THR A 29 6.81 14.35 6.81
N LEU A 30 6.28 13.42 7.61
CA LEU A 30 5.13 13.65 8.47
C LEU A 30 5.52 14.45 9.72
N ALA A 31 4.52 14.93 10.47
CA ALA A 31 4.73 15.70 11.70
C ALA A 31 5.53 14.93 12.77
N ASP A 32 5.48 13.60 12.74
CA ASP A 32 6.27 12.71 13.63
C ASP A 32 7.74 12.53 13.18
N GLY A 33 8.17 13.25 12.13
CA GLY A 33 9.51 13.20 11.56
C GLY A 33 9.76 12.02 10.61
N THR A 34 8.77 11.14 10.42
CA THR A 34 8.96 9.96 9.57
C THR A 34 8.70 10.26 8.09
N LYS A 35 9.44 9.59 7.20
CA LYS A 35 9.25 9.72 5.75
C LYS A 35 8.25 8.68 5.23
N VAL A 36 7.34 9.12 4.37
CA VAL A 36 6.39 8.25 3.64
C VAL A 36 6.38 8.58 2.16
N GLN A 37 6.23 7.55 1.33
CA GLN A 37 6.15 7.69 -0.12
C GLN A 37 4.72 8.05 -0.54
N THR A 38 4.57 9.08 -1.39
CA THR A 38 3.27 9.46 -1.94
C THR A 38 2.82 8.49 -3.04
N GLY A 39 1.52 8.50 -3.34
CA GLY A 39 0.89 7.61 -4.33
C GLY A 39 0.52 6.21 -3.81
N THR A 40 0.93 5.85 -2.58
CA THR A 40 0.75 4.49 -2.03
C THR A 40 -0.71 4.02 -2.03
N VAL A 41 -1.66 4.88 -1.67
CA VAL A 41 -3.09 4.54 -1.69
C VAL A 41 -3.59 4.31 -3.13
N ALA A 42 -3.23 5.20 -4.06
CA ALA A 42 -3.65 5.07 -5.46
C ALA A 42 -3.09 3.78 -6.09
N THR A 43 -1.80 3.50 -5.87
CA THR A 43 -1.18 2.27 -6.38
C THR A 43 -1.75 1.01 -5.73
N MET A 44 -2.04 1.05 -4.42
CA MET A 44 -2.72 -0.06 -3.74
C MET A 44 -4.10 -0.34 -4.35
N LEU A 45 -4.90 0.68 -4.67
CA LEU A 45 -6.20 0.49 -5.31
C LEU A 45 -6.09 -0.15 -6.71
N VAL A 46 -5.11 0.29 -7.51
CA VAL A 46 -4.80 -0.32 -8.82
C VAL A 46 -4.39 -1.78 -8.65
N ASN A 47 -3.54 -2.08 -7.67
CA ASN A 47 -3.08 -3.43 -7.41
C ASN A 47 -4.19 -4.34 -6.85
N ILE A 48 -5.13 -3.80 -6.06
CA ILE A 48 -6.33 -4.55 -5.65
C ILE A 48 -7.14 -4.98 -6.88
N ALA A 49 -7.34 -4.07 -7.84
CA ALA A 49 -8.08 -4.41 -9.05
C ALA A 49 -7.37 -5.52 -9.86
N LYS A 50 -6.05 -5.43 -10.01
CA LYS A 50 -5.23 -6.47 -10.67
C LYS A 50 -5.30 -7.81 -9.94
N TYR A 51 -5.14 -7.80 -8.61
CA TYR A 51 -5.21 -8.99 -7.80
C TYR A 51 -6.59 -9.66 -7.88
N ASN A 52 -7.65 -8.85 -7.87
CA ASN A 52 -9.02 -9.34 -8.05
C ASN A 52 -9.27 -9.94 -9.44
N SER A 53 -8.55 -9.49 -10.47
CA SER A 53 -8.55 -10.12 -11.80
C SER A 53 -7.68 -11.37 -11.91
N GLY A 54 -7.03 -11.81 -10.82
CA GLY A 54 -6.22 -13.02 -10.76
C GLY A 54 -4.71 -12.81 -10.91
N ASP A 55 -4.23 -11.56 -11.07
CA ASP A 55 -2.81 -11.28 -11.12
C ASP A 55 -2.19 -11.39 -9.72
N GLN A 56 -1.58 -12.53 -9.42
CA GLN A 56 -0.94 -12.78 -8.14
C GLN A 56 0.42 -12.05 -8.00
N THR A 57 0.97 -11.49 -9.07
CA THR A 57 2.31 -10.87 -9.03
C THR A 57 2.34 -9.60 -8.17
N VAL A 58 1.19 -8.93 -8.02
CA VAL A 58 1.06 -7.72 -7.20
C VAL A 58 0.85 -7.99 -5.71
N ALA A 59 0.77 -9.26 -5.27
CA ALA A 59 0.54 -9.60 -3.86
C ALA A 59 1.60 -8.99 -2.92
N ASN A 60 2.87 -9.08 -3.30
CA ASN A 60 3.98 -8.52 -2.52
C ASN A 60 3.91 -7.00 -2.46
N GLU A 61 3.43 -6.34 -3.52
CA GLU A 61 3.26 -4.88 -3.56
C GLU A 61 2.13 -4.42 -2.66
N LEU A 62 1.03 -5.19 -2.61
CA LEU A 62 -0.05 -4.96 -1.66
C LEU A 62 0.46 -5.07 -0.23
N SER A 63 1.21 -6.12 0.11
CA SER A 63 1.82 -6.28 1.43
C SER A 63 2.80 -5.16 1.77
N ALA A 64 3.62 -4.73 0.81
CA ALA A 64 4.58 -3.63 1.01
C ALA A 64 3.90 -2.29 1.31
N SER A 65 2.67 -2.07 0.82
CA SER A 65 1.91 -0.84 1.08
C SER A 65 1.44 -0.72 2.54
N VAL A 66 1.15 -1.84 3.20
CA VAL A 66 0.43 -1.92 4.49
C VAL A 66 1.06 -1.09 5.62
N PRO A 67 2.39 -1.12 5.86
CA PRO A 67 3.00 -0.30 6.89
C PRO A 67 2.74 1.21 6.71
N THR A 68 2.74 1.68 5.46
CA THR A 68 2.41 3.07 5.14
C THR A 68 0.93 3.34 5.37
N LEU A 69 0.03 2.42 4.98
CA LEU A 69 -1.42 2.56 5.19
C LEU A 69 -1.79 2.66 6.68
N ILE A 70 -1.15 1.86 7.53
CA ILE A 70 -1.30 1.95 8.99
C ILE A 70 -0.83 3.30 9.49
N LYS A 71 0.37 3.72 9.08
CA LYS A 71 0.97 4.98 9.53
C LYS A 71 0.13 6.20 9.18
N VAL A 72 -0.51 6.22 8.01
CA VAL A 72 -1.37 7.34 7.59
C VAL A 72 -2.80 7.25 8.11
N GLY A 73 -3.10 6.26 8.97
CA GLY A 73 -4.41 6.12 9.63
C GLY A 73 -5.51 5.57 8.74
N LEU A 74 -5.18 4.87 7.64
CA LEU A 74 -6.22 4.34 6.73
C LEU A 74 -7.15 3.35 7.45
N PHE A 75 -6.59 2.52 8.34
CA PHE A 75 -7.36 1.51 9.08
C PHE A 75 -8.14 2.08 10.27
N ASP A 76 -7.91 3.34 10.65
CA ASP A 76 -8.74 4.04 11.63
C ASP A 76 -10.08 4.46 11.00
N LEU A 77 -10.10 4.67 9.68
CA LEU A 77 -11.32 4.94 8.93
C LEU A 77 -12.12 3.66 8.64
N PHE A 78 -11.41 2.57 8.33
CA PHE A 78 -11.99 1.28 7.94
C PHE A 78 -11.17 0.14 8.57
N PRO A 79 -11.62 -0.47 9.67
CA PRO A 79 -10.87 -1.49 10.39
C PRO A 79 -10.50 -2.69 9.52
N PRO A 80 -9.38 -3.40 9.81
CA PRO A 80 -8.94 -4.53 8.99
C PRO A 80 -10.00 -5.62 8.78
N ASP A 81 -10.86 -5.86 9.77
CA ASP A 81 -11.94 -6.84 9.65
C ASP A 81 -13.00 -6.45 8.59
N GLU A 82 -13.25 -5.16 8.39
CA GLU A 82 -14.12 -4.70 7.29
C GLU A 82 -13.48 -4.83 5.91
N TRP A 83 -12.15 -4.83 5.84
CA TRP A 83 -11.43 -5.16 4.61
C TRP A 83 -11.49 -6.64 4.29
N ILE A 84 -11.57 -7.49 5.32
CA ILE A 84 -11.59 -8.95 5.18
C ILE A 84 -12.99 -9.48 4.84
N SER A 85 -14.05 -8.88 5.39
CA SER A 85 -15.41 -9.44 5.40
C SER A 85 -16.12 -9.51 4.05
N GLY A 86 -15.64 -8.81 3.02
CA GLY A 86 -16.28 -8.77 1.70
C GLY A 86 -15.76 -9.80 0.69
N ASN A 87 -16.45 -9.90 -0.46
CA ASN A 87 -16.01 -10.70 -1.60
C ASN A 87 -15.00 -9.92 -2.48
N ASN A 88 -13.87 -9.51 -1.90
CA ASN A 88 -12.83 -8.77 -2.59
C ASN A 88 -11.45 -9.28 -2.14
N PRO A 89 -10.85 -10.25 -2.86
CA PRO A 89 -9.66 -10.94 -2.39
C PRO A 89 -8.45 -10.00 -2.21
N GLY A 90 -8.34 -8.94 -3.00
CA GLY A 90 -7.31 -7.91 -2.85
C GLY A 90 -7.47 -7.11 -1.56
N ARG A 91 -8.70 -6.66 -1.24
CA ARG A 91 -8.97 -6.03 0.07
C ARG A 91 -8.73 -7.02 1.22
N SER A 92 -9.16 -8.26 1.08
CA SER A 92 -8.96 -9.27 2.12
C SER A 92 -7.47 -9.55 2.36
N LEU A 93 -6.64 -9.55 1.31
CA LEU A 93 -5.19 -9.65 1.47
C LEU A 93 -4.63 -8.46 2.26
N VAL A 94 -4.95 -7.22 1.86
CA VAL A 94 -4.52 -6.01 2.56
C VAL A 94 -4.94 -6.00 4.04
N GLY A 95 -6.19 -6.38 4.33
CA GLY A 95 -6.70 -6.47 5.71
C GLY A 95 -5.99 -7.55 6.53
N LYS A 96 -5.73 -8.73 5.96
CA LYS A 96 -4.98 -9.81 6.62
C LYS A 96 -3.54 -9.41 6.92
N GLU A 97 -2.88 -8.72 5.99
CA GLU A 97 -1.54 -8.20 6.21
C GLU A 97 -1.55 -7.12 7.29
N ALA A 98 -2.53 -6.21 7.31
CA ALA A 98 -2.65 -5.17 8.33
C ALA A 98 -2.76 -5.75 9.75
N LYS A 99 -3.53 -6.84 9.92
CA LYS A 99 -3.64 -7.58 11.20
C LYS A 99 -2.31 -8.15 11.72
N LYS A 100 -1.26 -8.25 10.90
CA LYS A 100 0.06 -8.70 11.38
C LYS A 100 0.86 -7.60 12.08
N TYR A 101 0.44 -6.34 11.94
CA TYR A 101 1.14 -5.16 12.46
C TYR A 101 0.36 -4.44 13.58
N LEU A 102 -0.93 -4.74 13.74
CA LEU A 102 -1.85 -4.17 14.73
C LEU A 102 -2.16 -5.21 15.81
#